data_AF-A0A0F9CFX1-F1
#
_entry.id   AF-A0A0F9CFX1-F1
#
_cell.length_a   1.000
_cell.length_b   1.000
_cell.length_c   1.000
_cell.angle_alpha   90.00
_cell.angle_beta   90.00
_cell.angle_gamma   90.00
#
_symmetry.space_group_name_H-M   'P 1'
#
loop_
_entity.id
_entity.type
_entity.pdbx_description
1 polymer ?
#
loop_
_entity_poly.entity_id
_entity_poly.type
_entity_poly.pdbx_seq_one_letter_code
_entity_poly.pdbx_strand_id
1 'polypeptide(L)'
;YSGGAISTTGTFTLSSTQPVLDFNETDGPTDEKFWRWTASIGDLYLQTKTDALGVGANVLRITRTGTTVDLIRAVATTVDVVGTLTATTYVGQTSIVTLGTITSGTWNGTTIATANTAAKVVSVSGGVGIDSTGGENPSLTFDASELAVGGTLVAGDWLVAANASVSNRQLISSIPLSIFNNDSGWTSNAGTVTAVTGGTGIDSTGGTTPSITFDASELGLGGTLIASDHLVAANGGVSNRQVISSIPLSIFNNNLGWTTNVGDITGVNITAGTGLSGSVNTASGQHTQTLSVNASQTQITAVGTLAALNMGGNIDLNTNNIIAGGTASFTTITASLGVIQGATNSANVFSGGSTTILGANIVLYGESHLSQAHDIEFRNNTTVKMFWNNNISRFTVVGEVALMGVIRGTSTQSLVISGGSVQGLGGNIVMFGESHSTKAKDIG
;
A
#
# COMPACT_ATOMS: atom_id res chain seq x y z
N TYR A 1 -159.52 -37.24 -10.28
CA TYR A 1 -159.97 -38.19 -9.25
C TYR A 1 -159.79 -37.54 -7.88
N SER A 2 -160.80 -37.65 -7.02
CA SER A 2 -160.93 -36.99 -5.71
C SER A 2 -159.74 -37.27 -4.79
N GLY A 3 -159.02 -36.22 -4.37
CA GLY A 3 -157.95 -36.33 -3.38
C GLY A 3 -158.50 -36.74 -2.01
N GLY A 4 -158.38 -38.02 -1.68
CA GLY A 4 -158.68 -38.53 -0.35
C GLY A 4 -157.49 -38.30 0.58
N ALA A 5 -157.66 -37.42 1.58
CA ALA A 5 -156.69 -37.30 2.65
C ALA A 5 -156.90 -38.45 3.66
N ILE A 6 -155.83 -39.18 3.97
CA ILE A 6 -155.80 -40.10 5.11
C ILE A 6 -155.18 -39.32 6.27
N SER A 7 -155.96 -39.04 7.31
CA SER A 7 -155.49 -38.35 8.52
C SER A 7 -155.66 -39.27 9.73
N THR A 8 -154.57 -39.53 10.45
CA THR A 8 -154.56 -40.31 11.70
C THR A 8 -153.90 -39.50 12.80
N THR A 9 -154.44 -39.50 14.02
CA THR A 9 -153.87 -38.82 15.19
C THR A 9 -152.84 -39.66 15.97
N GLY A 10 -152.55 -40.88 15.50
CA GLY A 10 -151.57 -41.81 16.06
C GLY A 10 -150.61 -42.36 15.00
N THR A 11 -149.89 -43.44 15.32
CA THR A 11 -148.95 -44.08 14.38
C THR A 11 -149.69 -44.73 13.20
N PHE A 12 -149.17 -44.51 12.00
CA PHE A 12 -149.59 -45.21 10.80
C PHE A 12 -148.60 -46.34 10.52
N THR A 13 -149.01 -47.58 10.83
CA THR A 13 -148.17 -48.77 10.66
C THR A 13 -148.63 -49.59 9.47
N LEU A 14 -147.78 -49.72 8.46
CA LEU A 14 -147.94 -50.69 7.38
C LEU A 14 -147.28 -52.01 7.80
N SER A 15 -148.08 -53.07 7.99
CA SER A 15 -147.58 -54.38 8.41
C SER A 15 -147.99 -55.47 7.43
N SER A 16 -146.99 -56.14 6.86
CA SER A 16 -147.11 -57.36 6.06
C SER A 16 -145.74 -58.05 6.00
N THR A 17 -145.63 -59.20 5.34
CA THR A 17 -144.33 -59.87 5.11
C THR A 17 -143.38 -59.06 4.24
N GLN A 18 -143.92 -58.13 3.44
CA GLN A 18 -143.19 -57.13 2.66
C GLN A 18 -144.05 -55.86 2.62
N PRO A 19 -143.93 -54.96 3.62
CA PRO A 19 -144.70 -53.74 3.63
C PRO A 19 -144.26 -52.86 2.45
N VAL A 20 -145.25 -52.26 1.78
CA VAL A 20 -145.05 -51.46 0.58
C VAL A 20 -145.83 -50.16 0.73
N LEU A 21 -145.18 -49.06 0.39
CA LEU A 21 -145.79 -47.78 0.12
C LEU A 21 -145.38 -47.36 -1.31
N ASP A 22 -146.37 -47.29 -2.20
CA ASP A 22 -146.17 -46.87 -3.58
C ASP A 22 -146.57 -45.40 -3.75
N PHE A 23 -145.67 -44.62 -4.31
CA PHE A 23 -145.90 -43.27 -4.78
C PHE A 23 -146.08 -43.31 -6.29
N ASN A 24 -147.24 -42.84 -6.76
CA ASN A 24 -147.54 -42.69 -8.17
C ASN A 24 -147.54 -41.20 -8.53
N GLU A 25 -146.59 -40.80 -9.35
CA GLU A 25 -146.56 -39.46 -9.94
C GLU A 25 -147.52 -39.46 -11.14
N THR A 26 -148.70 -38.83 -10.97
CA THR A 26 -149.74 -38.79 -12.00
C THR A 26 -149.50 -37.79 -13.14
N ASP A 27 -148.75 -36.72 -12.91
CA ASP A 27 -148.37 -35.65 -13.83
C ASP A 27 -146.97 -35.80 -14.47
N GLY A 28 -146.25 -36.89 -14.15
CA GLY A 28 -144.89 -37.14 -14.59
C GLY A 28 -144.75 -37.55 -16.07
N PRO A 29 -143.53 -37.52 -16.62
CA PRO A 29 -143.23 -37.98 -17.99
C PRO A 29 -143.49 -39.49 -18.17
N THR A 30 -143.57 -39.97 -19.41
CA THR A 30 -144.15 -41.29 -19.76
C THR A 30 -143.54 -42.52 -19.07
N ASP A 31 -142.30 -42.46 -18.57
CA ASP A 31 -141.59 -43.61 -18.01
C ASP A 31 -141.31 -43.44 -16.49
N GLU A 32 -141.35 -44.56 -15.76
CA GLU A 32 -140.92 -44.70 -14.34
C GLU A 32 -141.63 -43.78 -13.32
N LYS A 33 -142.92 -43.53 -13.53
CA LYS A 33 -143.78 -42.71 -12.65
C LYS A 33 -143.96 -43.25 -11.22
N PHE A 34 -143.50 -44.47 -10.96
CA PHE A 34 -143.75 -45.18 -9.72
C PHE A 34 -142.48 -45.34 -8.89
N TRP A 35 -142.57 -44.88 -7.64
CA TRP A 35 -141.54 -45.09 -6.63
C TRP A 35 -142.09 -45.96 -5.51
N ARG A 36 -141.29 -46.93 -5.09
CA ARG A 36 -141.67 -47.85 -4.03
C ARG A 36 -140.74 -47.74 -2.86
N TRP A 37 -141.33 -47.54 -1.69
CA TRP A 37 -140.70 -47.80 -0.41
C TRP A 37 -141.12 -49.18 0.05
N THR A 38 -140.15 -50.05 0.29
CA THR A 38 -140.44 -51.38 0.82
C THR A 38 -139.38 -51.83 1.81
N ALA A 39 -139.81 -52.61 2.80
CA ALA A 39 -138.91 -53.37 3.63
C ALA A 39 -139.02 -54.84 3.29
N SER A 40 -137.89 -55.53 3.17
CA SER A 40 -137.85 -56.96 2.92
C SER A 40 -136.62 -57.56 3.58
N ILE A 41 -136.83 -58.64 4.35
CA ILE A 41 -135.76 -59.42 4.99
C ILE A 41 -134.81 -58.50 5.81
N GLY A 42 -135.36 -57.52 6.53
CA GLY A 42 -134.62 -56.63 7.45
C GLY A 42 -134.04 -55.34 6.84
N ASP A 43 -133.95 -55.24 5.52
CA ASP A 43 -133.44 -54.06 4.81
C ASP A 43 -134.55 -53.10 4.39
N LEU A 44 -134.19 -51.82 4.23
CA LEU A 44 -135.04 -50.79 3.64
C LEU A 44 -134.57 -50.48 2.21
N TYR A 45 -135.53 -50.44 1.29
CA TYR A 45 -135.29 -50.14 -0.12
C TYR A 45 -136.14 -48.96 -0.59
N LEU A 46 -135.50 -48.08 -1.36
CA LEU A 46 -136.18 -47.21 -2.33
C LEU A 46 -135.94 -47.80 -3.72
N GLN A 47 -137.02 -48.12 -4.41
CA GLN A 47 -136.99 -48.77 -5.71
C GLN A 47 -137.70 -47.91 -6.75
N THR A 48 -137.19 -47.92 -7.98
CA THR A 48 -137.99 -47.52 -9.14
C THR A 48 -138.93 -48.65 -9.51
N LYS A 49 -140.05 -48.34 -10.18
CA LYS A 49 -140.91 -49.34 -10.79
C LYS A 49 -141.22 -48.95 -12.23
N THR A 50 -141.34 -49.98 -13.06
CA THR A 50 -141.80 -49.84 -14.44
C THR A 50 -143.29 -49.47 -14.49
N ASP A 51 -143.72 -48.87 -15.59
CA ASP A 51 -145.10 -48.52 -15.94
C ASP A 51 -146.06 -49.74 -15.93
N ALA A 52 -145.54 -50.93 -16.22
CA ALA A 52 -146.23 -52.23 -16.09
C ALA A 52 -146.27 -52.78 -14.65
N LEU A 53 -145.94 -51.96 -13.64
CA LEU A 53 -145.91 -52.29 -12.21
C LEU A 53 -144.89 -53.35 -11.80
N GLY A 54 -143.96 -53.72 -12.69
CA GLY A 54 -142.79 -54.55 -12.38
C GLY A 54 -141.75 -53.79 -11.56
N VAL A 55 -141.05 -54.49 -10.65
CA VAL A 55 -140.01 -53.88 -9.79
C VAL A 55 -138.77 -53.54 -10.62
N GLY A 56 -138.32 -52.28 -10.54
CA GLY A 56 -137.09 -51.78 -11.17
C GLY A 56 -135.86 -51.88 -10.26
N ALA A 57 -134.93 -50.94 -10.38
CA ALA A 57 -133.67 -50.97 -9.64
C ALA A 57 -133.80 -50.49 -8.18
N ASN A 58 -133.00 -51.07 -7.29
CA ASN A 58 -132.82 -50.57 -5.91
C ASN A 58 -131.88 -49.36 -5.95
N VAL A 59 -132.40 -48.15 -6.02
CA VAL A 59 -131.58 -46.92 -6.08
C VAL A 59 -130.93 -46.58 -4.74
N LEU A 60 -131.60 -47.00 -3.64
CA LEU A 60 -131.06 -46.90 -2.30
C LEU A 60 -131.39 -48.20 -1.54
N ARG A 61 -130.35 -48.80 -0.98
CA ARG A 61 -130.49 -49.88 0.01
C ARG A 61 -129.82 -49.45 1.31
N ILE A 62 -130.56 -49.60 2.39
CA ILE A 62 -130.05 -49.42 3.75
C ILE A 62 -130.12 -50.77 4.45
N THR A 63 -128.95 -51.29 4.82
CA THR A 63 -128.83 -52.49 5.65
C THR A 63 -128.48 -52.09 7.07
N ARG A 64 -129.19 -52.69 8.02
CA ARG A 64 -129.04 -52.42 9.44
C ARG A 64 -128.87 -53.69 10.25
N THR A 65 -128.11 -53.60 11.33
CA THR A 65 -128.05 -54.60 12.39
C THR A 65 -128.43 -53.92 13.70
N GLY A 66 -129.61 -54.25 14.23
CA GLY A 66 -130.15 -53.59 15.42
C GLY A 66 -130.39 -52.09 15.18
N THR A 67 -129.60 -51.24 15.85
CA THR A 67 -129.69 -49.77 15.80
C THR A 67 -128.66 -49.10 14.88
N THR A 68 -127.71 -49.85 14.31
CA THR A 68 -126.69 -49.29 13.41
C THR A 68 -127.03 -49.51 11.94
N VAL A 69 -126.62 -48.56 11.09
CA VAL A 69 -126.62 -48.74 9.64
C VAL A 69 -125.25 -49.26 9.25
N ASP A 70 -125.20 -50.49 8.75
CA ASP A 70 -123.95 -51.15 8.35
C ASP A 70 -123.56 -50.75 6.93
N LEU A 71 -124.55 -50.47 6.09
CA LEU A 71 -124.35 -50.09 4.70
C LEU A 71 -125.45 -49.15 4.22
N ILE A 72 -125.03 -48.03 3.63
CA ILE A 72 -125.84 -47.22 2.72
C ILE A 72 -125.28 -47.45 1.33
N ARG A 73 -126.06 -48.09 0.46
CA ARG A 73 -125.70 -48.28 -0.95
C ARG A 73 -126.59 -47.39 -1.80
N ALA A 74 -126.00 -46.32 -2.34
CA ALA A 74 -126.60 -45.54 -3.42
C ALA A 74 -126.15 -46.13 -4.76
N VAL A 75 -127.11 -46.52 -5.60
CA VAL A 75 -126.84 -47.01 -6.96
C VAL A 75 -127.26 -45.91 -7.93
N ALA A 76 -126.30 -45.09 -8.36
CA ALA A 76 -126.50 -43.97 -9.26
C ALA A 76 -125.27 -43.76 -10.17
N THR A 77 -125.47 -43.14 -11.34
CA THR A 77 -124.38 -42.68 -12.22
C THR A 77 -123.56 -41.57 -11.58
N THR A 78 -124.22 -40.73 -10.78
CA THR A 78 -123.62 -39.65 -10.00
C THR A 78 -124.30 -39.55 -8.64
N VAL A 79 -123.51 -39.47 -7.58
CA VAL A 79 -123.96 -39.11 -6.23
C VAL A 79 -123.37 -37.75 -5.91
N ASP A 80 -124.20 -36.73 -5.86
CA ASP A 80 -123.80 -35.41 -5.40
C ASP A 80 -123.97 -35.33 -3.88
N VAL A 81 -122.86 -35.06 -3.18
CA VAL A 81 -122.87 -34.86 -1.72
C VAL A 81 -122.67 -33.37 -1.47
N VAL A 82 -123.78 -32.67 -1.22
CA VAL A 82 -123.75 -31.24 -0.91
C VAL A 82 -123.17 -31.05 0.50
N GLY A 83 -121.90 -30.64 0.58
CA GLY A 83 -121.18 -30.40 1.83
C GLY A 83 -119.94 -31.29 1.98
N THR A 84 -119.51 -31.51 3.22
CA THR A 84 -118.29 -32.29 3.52
C THR A 84 -118.62 -33.75 3.77
N LEU A 85 -118.08 -34.66 2.96
CA LEU A 85 -118.02 -36.08 3.27
C LEU A 85 -116.77 -36.39 4.11
N THR A 86 -116.92 -36.52 5.42
CA THR A 86 -115.83 -36.92 6.30
C THR A 86 -115.70 -38.45 6.32
N ALA A 87 -114.84 -39.00 5.46
CA ALA A 87 -114.44 -40.40 5.56
C ALA A 87 -113.34 -40.55 6.61
N THR A 88 -113.62 -41.22 7.73
CA THR A 88 -112.62 -41.51 8.78
C THR A 88 -111.65 -42.62 8.38
N THR A 89 -111.88 -43.30 7.26
CA THR A 89 -110.97 -44.29 6.67
C THR A 89 -111.17 -44.33 5.16
N TYR A 90 -110.32 -43.61 4.41
CA TYR A 90 -110.31 -43.68 2.94
C TYR A 90 -109.38 -44.81 2.51
N VAL A 91 -109.95 -45.99 2.23
CA VAL A 91 -109.21 -47.18 1.82
C VAL A 91 -109.43 -47.47 0.34
N GLY A 92 -108.44 -47.13 -0.48
CA GLY A 92 -108.20 -47.87 -1.71
C GLY A 92 -108.65 -47.16 -2.98
N GLN A 93 -107.72 -46.39 -3.54
CA GLN A 93 -107.52 -46.36 -4.99
C GLN A 93 -106.07 -46.81 -5.23
N THR A 94 -105.84 -47.58 -6.29
CA THR A 94 -104.48 -47.98 -6.72
C THR A 94 -103.69 -46.84 -7.34
N SER A 95 -104.34 -45.70 -7.59
CA SER A 95 -103.73 -44.49 -8.13
C SER A 95 -104.52 -43.24 -7.73
N ILE A 96 -103.80 -42.18 -7.37
CA ILE A 96 -104.33 -40.83 -7.18
C ILE A 96 -104.01 -40.06 -8.46
N VAL A 97 -104.98 -39.94 -9.37
CA VAL A 97 -104.76 -39.33 -10.69
C VAL A 97 -105.16 -37.86 -10.76
N THR A 98 -106.02 -37.38 -9.87
CA THR A 98 -106.43 -35.96 -9.79
C THR A 98 -106.85 -35.60 -8.37
N LEU A 99 -105.91 -35.10 -7.58
CA LEU A 99 -106.19 -34.21 -6.45
C LEU A 99 -105.60 -32.84 -6.82
N GLY A 100 -106.18 -31.75 -6.29
CA GLY A 100 -105.58 -30.42 -6.42
C GLY A 100 -104.29 -30.29 -5.59
N THR A 101 -103.98 -29.08 -5.15
CA THR A 101 -102.84 -28.83 -4.27
C THR A 101 -102.99 -29.52 -2.91
N ILE A 102 -102.02 -30.34 -2.54
CA ILE A 102 -101.87 -30.81 -1.15
C ILE A 102 -101.15 -29.69 -0.38
N THR A 103 -101.91 -28.83 0.30
CA THR A 103 -101.36 -27.66 1.02
C THR A 103 -100.62 -28.06 2.31
N SER A 104 -100.99 -29.20 2.92
CA SER A 104 -100.32 -29.75 4.10
C SER A 104 -100.55 -31.26 4.21
N GLY A 105 -99.59 -31.98 4.80
CA GLY A 105 -99.66 -33.43 5.01
C GLY A 105 -98.29 -34.09 4.92
N THR A 106 -98.18 -35.30 5.48
CA THR A 106 -96.97 -36.13 5.36
C THR A 106 -97.15 -37.09 4.19
N TRP A 107 -96.35 -36.93 3.14
CA TRP A 107 -96.26 -37.90 2.06
C TRP A 107 -95.38 -39.08 2.51
N ASN A 108 -95.96 -40.25 2.73
CA ASN A 108 -95.24 -41.48 3.13
C ASN A 108 -94.85 -42.38 1.94
N GLY A 109 -94.78 -41.84 0.72
CA GLY A 109 -94.28 -42.58 -0.44
C GLY A 109 -92.75 -42.67 -0.43
N THR A 110 -92.20 -43.84 -0.72
CA THR A 110 -90.75 -44.12 -0.75
C THR A 110 -90.03 -43.48 -1.94
N THR A 111 -90.76 -43.08 -2.98
CA THR A 111 -90.22 -42.39 -4.17
C THR A 111 -91.24 -41.39 -4.69
N ILE A 112 -90.76 -40.24 -5.18
CA ILE A 112 -91.54 -39.28 -5.97
C ILE A 112 -90.98 -39.37 -7.39
N ALA A 113 -91.82 -39.59 -8.39
CA ALA A 113 -91.39 -39.61 -9.78
C ALA A 113 -90.73 -38.26 -10.12
N THR A 114 -89.52 -38.31 -10.64
CA THR A 114 -88.64 -37.16 -10.95
C THR A 114 -89.26 -36.15 -11.91
N ALA A 115 -90.33 -36.52 -12.61
CA ALA A 115 -91.09 -35.62 -13.48
C ALA A 115 -91.78 -34.47 -12.73
N ASN A 116 -91.99 -34.57 -11.41
CA ASN A 116 -92.82 -33.62 -10.64
C ASN A 116 -92.12 -33.02 -9.39
N THR A 117 -90.80 -33.07 -9.28
CA THR A 117 -90.08 -32.45 -8.16
C THR A 117 -89.41 -31.13 -8.57
N ALA A 118 -89.98 -29.99 -8.16
CA ALA A 118 -89.34 -28.67 -8.22
C ALA A 118 -88.22 -28.47 -7.17
N ALA A 119 -87.71 -29.55 -6.58
CA ALA A 119 -86.72 -29.55 -5.50
C ALA A 119 -85.29 -29.88 -5.98
N LYS A 120 -84.94 -29.55 -7.24
CA LYS A 120 -83.57 -29.64 -7.78
C LYS A 120 -82.87 -28.27 -7.68
N VAL A 121 -81.53 -28.29 -7.69
CA VAL A 121 -80.72 -27.08 -7.94
C VAL A 121 -81.17 -26.50 -9.29
N VAL A 122 -81.79 -25.31 -9.26
CA VAL A 122 -82.43 -24.68 -10.44
C VAL A 122 -81.38 -24.07 -11.37
N SER A 123 -80.28 -23.56 -10.82
CA SER A 123 -79.15 -23.05 -11.59
C SER A 123 -77.89 -22.95 -10.73
N VAL A 124 -76.73 -23.09 -11.36
CA VAL A 124 -75.42 -22.73 -10.81
C VAL A 124 -74.80 -21.75 -11.80
N SER A 125 -74.51 -20.53 -11.34
CA SER A 125 -73.77 -19.53 -12.12
C SER A 125 -72.30 -19.55 -11.72
N GLY A 126 -71.43 -19.53 -12.71
CA GLY A 126 -70.02 -19.23 -12.51
C GLY A 126 -69.80 -17.76 -12.15
N GLY A 127 -68.70 -17.46 -11.47
CA GLY A 127 -68.18 -16.10 -11.31
C GLY A 127 -66.92 -15.94 -12.16
N VAL A 128 -66.30 -14.76 -12.18
CA VAL A 128 -65.08 -14.50 -12.97
C VAL A 128 -64.04 -15.60 -12.76
N GLY A 129 -63.65 -16.26 -13.85
CA GLY A 129 -62.65 -17.34 -13.83
C GLY A 129 -63.23 -18.75 -13.67
N ILE A 130 -64.53 -18.88 -13.43
CA ILE A 130 -65.25 -20.16 -13.36
C ILE A 130 -66.43 -20.10 -14.31
N ASP A 131 -66.41 -20.95 -15.32
CA ASP A 131 -67.53 -21.17 -16.23
C ASP A 131 -68.45 -22.27 -15.70
N SER A 132 -69.74 -22.08 -15.90
CA SER A 132 -70.78 -23.09 -15.61
C SER A 132 -71.64 -23.29 -16.85
N THR A 133 -71.85 -24.55 -17.24
CA THR A 133 -72.79 -24.88 -18.34
C THR A 133 -74.26 -24.66 -17.96
N GLY A 134 -74.56 -24.36 -16.69
CA GLY A 134 -75.92 -24.23 -16.16
C GLY A 134 -76.70 -25.56 -16.12
N GLY A 135 -77.97 -25.50 -15.68
CA GLY A 135 -78.90 -26.64 -15.66
C GLY A 135 -78.79 -27.58 -14.44
N GLU A 136 -79.47 -28.73 -14.51
CA GLU A 136 -79.60 -29.69 -13.40
C GLU A 136 -78.30 -30.49 -13.12
N ASN A 137 -77.36 -30.50 -14.06
CA ASN A 137 -76.05 -31.14 -13.97
C ASN A 137 -74.96 -30.23 -14.57
N PRO A 138 -74.60 -29.11 -13.92
CA PRO A 138 -73.66 -28.16 -14.47
C PRO A 138 -72.25 -28.76 -14.50
N SER A 139 -71.53 -28.61 -15.62
CA SER A 139 -70.08 -28.76 -15.66
C SER A 139 -69.47 -27.43 -15.23
N LEU A 140 -68.53 -27.48 -14.29
CA LEU A 140 -67.76 -26.32 -13.86
C LEU A 140 -66.36 -26.40 -14.46
N THR A 141 -65.99 -25.40 -15.23
CA THR A 141 -64.67 -25.28 -15.86
C THR A 141 -63.97 -24.02 -15.39
N PHE A 142 -62.64 -24.05 -15.33
CA PHE A 142 -61.85 -22.85 -15.06
C PHE A 142 -61.59 -22.14 -16.39
N ASP A 143 -62.05 -20.89 -16.53
CA ASP A 143 -61.75 -20.04 -17.68
C ASP A 143 -60.79 -18.92 -17.29
N ALA A 144 -59.50 -19.14 -17.55
CA ALA A 144 -58.47 -18.16 -17.27
C ALA A 144 -58.57 -16.88 -18.14
N SER A 145 -59.33 -16.91 -19.24
CA SER A 145 -59.42 -15.79 -20.19
C SER A 145 -60.21 -14.61 -19.65
N GLU A 146 -61.07 -14.85 -18.65
CA GLU A 146 -61.84 -13.82 -17.96
C GLU A 146 -61.04 -13.09 -16.86
N LEU A 147 -59.85 -13.60 -16.50
CA LEU A 147 -59.01 -12.98 -15.48
C LEU A 147 -58.27 -11.77 -16.06
N ALA A 148 -58.24 -10.66 -15.32
CA ALA A 148 -57.49 -9.47 -15.71
C ALA A 148 -55.97 -9.76 -15.80
N VAL A 149 -55.28 -9.05 -16.70
CA VAL A 149 -53.82 -9.17 -16.85
C VAL A 149 -53.11 -8.78 -15.55
N GLY A 150 -52.32 -9.69 -14.99
CA GLY A 150 -51.55 -9.47 -13.77
C GLY A 150 -50.39 -8.48 -13.96
N GLY A 151 -49.99 -7.80 -12.88
CA GLY A 151 -48.79 -6.96 -12.84
C GLY A 151 -47.49 -7.77 -12.73
N THR A 152 -46.36 -7.08 -12.51
CA THR A 152 -45.07 -7.74 -12.25
C THR A 152 -45.15 -8.62 -11.01
N LEU A 153 -44.82 -9.91 -11.17
CA LEU A 153 -44.80 -10.86 -10.07
C LEU A 153 -43.68 -10.55 -9.07
N VAL A 154 -43.97 -10.68 -7.78
CA VAL A 154 -43.02 -10.53 -6.67
C VAL A 154 -42.85 -11.84 -5.90
N ALA A 155 -41.76 -11.93 -5.12
CA ALA A 155 -41.40 -13.13 -4.34
C ALA A 155 -42.51 -13.65 -3.39
N GLY A 156 -43.43 -12.76 -2.97
CA GLY A 156 -44.57 -13.07 -2.11
C GLY A 156 -45.82 -13.59 -2.84
N ASP A 157 -45.83 -13.59 -4.17
CA ASP A 157 -47.00 -14.03 -4.94
C ASP A 157 -47.09 -15.55 -5.03
N TRP A 158 -48.29 -16.04 -5.32
CA TRP A 158 -48.58 -17.47 -5.42
C TRP A 158 -48.97 -17.86 -6.84
N LEU A 159 -48.44 -19.00 -7.30
CA LEU A 159 -48.84 -19.68 -8.52
C LEU A 159 -49.64 -20.95 -8.17
N VAL A 160 -50.55 -21.38 -9.04
CA VAL A 160 -51.20 -22.70 -8.91
C VAL A 160 -50.40 -23.71 -9.74
N ALA A 161 -49.90 -24.75 -9.08
CA ALA A 161 -49.17 -25.83 -9.74
C ALA A 161 -50.01 -27.11 -9.72
N ALA A 162 -50.14 -27.75 -10.89
CA ALA A 162 -50.66 -29.11 -10.99
C ALA A 162 -49.52 -30.08 -10.68
N ASN A 163 -49.50 -30.62 -9.45
CA ASN A 163 -48.46 -31.56 -9.00
C ASN A 163 -49.04 -32.99 -8.95
N ALA A 164 -49.06 -33.65 -10.11
CA ALA A 164 -49.68 -34.96 -10.29
C ALA A 164 -51.14 -34.96 -9.78
N SER A 165 -51.48 -35.82 -8.81
CA SER A 165 -52.84 -36.00 -8.29
C SER A 165 -53.32 -34.89 -7.34
N VAL A 166 -52.49 -33.87 -7.06
CA VAL A 166 -52.85 -32.75 -6.17
C VAL A 166 -52.52 -31.42 -6.83
N SER A 167 -53.50 -30.53 -6.93
CA SER A 167 -53.26 -29.13 -7.27
C SER A 167 -52.98 -28.33 -5.99
N ASN A 168 -51.86 -27.62 -5.93
CA ASN A 168 -51.49 -26.82 -4.77
C ASN A 168 -51.07 -25.40 -5.18
N ARG A 169 -51.12 -24.47 -4.22
CA ARG A 169 -50.52 -23.15 -4.38
C ARG A 169 -49.04 -23.24 -4.03
N GLN A 170 -48.19 -22.67 -4.88
CA GLN A 170 -46.75 -22.57 -4.71
C GLN A 170 -46.36 -21.09 -4.59
N LEU A 171 -45.58 -20.75 -3.56
CA LEU A 171 -45.06 -19.40 -3.37
C LEU A 171 -43.91 -19.18 -4.38
N ILE A 172 -43.87 -18.05 -5.07
CA ILE A 172 -42.83 -17.80 -6.09
C ILE A 172 -41.42 -17.93 -5.49
N SER A 173 -41.21 -17.40 -4.29
CA SER A 173 -39.91 -17.52 -3.59
C SER A 173 -39.54 -18.94 -3.15
N SER A 174 -40.49 -19.89 -3.09
CA SER A 174 -40.18 -21.28 -2.76
C SER A 174 -39.88 -22.14 -3.99
N ILE A 175 -40.04 -21.60 -5.20
CA ILE A 175 -39.73 -22.33 -6.44
C ILE A 175 -38.22 -22.24 -6.70
N PRO A 176 -37.47 -23.36 -6.70
CA PRO A 176 -36.05 -23.35 -7.00
C PRO A 176 -35.81 -22.93 -8.46
N LEU A 177 -34.85 -22.04 -8.70
CA LEU A 177 -34.52 -21.60 -10.07
C LEU A 177 -34.05 -22.75 -10.98
N SER A 178 -33.56 -23.86 -10.40
CA SER A 178 -33.06 -25.03 -11.13
C SER A 178 -34.12 -25.80 -11.93
N ILE A 179 -35.41 -25.59 -11.66
CA ILE A 179 -36.48 -26.29 -12.39
C ILE A 179 -36.89 -25.58 -13.68
N PHE A 180 -36.45 -24.33 -13.88
CA PHE A 180 -36.70 -23.59 -15.11
C PHE A 180 -35.66 -23.92 -16.18
N ASN A 181 -36.05 -23.89 -17.45
CA ASN A 181 -35.07 -23.91 -18.54
C ASN A 181 -34.29 -22.60 -18.56
N ASN A 182 -32.97 -22.68 -18.63
CA ASN A 182 -32.11 -21.50 -18.59
C ASN A 182 -31.84 -20.93 -19.99
N ASP A 183 -32.89 -20.62 -20.75
CA ASP A 183 -32.76 -20.19 -22.15
C ASP A 183 -32.15 -18.78 -22.30
N SER A 184 -32.17 -17.98 -21.22
CA SER A 184 -31.53 -16.65 -21.17
C SER A 184 -30.15 -16.67 -20.51
N GLY A 185 -29.62 -17.83 -20.13
CA GLY A 185 -28.26 -17.98 -19.60
C GLY A 185 -27.99 -17.28 -18.27
N TRP A 186 -29.00 -17.12 -17.41
CA TRP A 186 -28.81 -16.56 -16.08
C TRP A 186 -27.97 -17.49 -15.22
N THR A 187 -27.05 -16.92 -14.47
CA THR A 187 -26.09 -17.67 -13.65
C THR A 187 -26.44 -17.51 -12.17
N SER A 188 -26.15 -18.52 -11.37
CA SER A 188 -26.50 -18.55 -9.93
C SER A 188 -25.55 -17.73 -9.05
N ASN A 189 -24.54 -17.10 -9.63
CA ASN A 189 -23.54 -16.27 -8.94
C ASN A 189 -24.00 -14.81 -8.86
N ALA A 190 -23.71 -14.17 -7.73
CA ALA A 190 -23.99 -12.75 -7.53
C ALA A 190 -23.01 -11.90 -8.35
N GLY A 191 -23.38 -11.54 -9.59
CA GLY A 191 -22.58 -10.67 -10.45
C GLY A 191 -22.73 -10.98 -11.95
N THR A 192 -22.04 -10.21 -12.80
CA THR A 192 -22.11 -10.33 -14.28
C THR A 192 -20.90 -11.06 -14.90
N VAL A 193 -19.89 -11.42 -14.11
CA VAL A 193 -18.66 -12.04 -14.64
C VAL A 193 -18.86 -13.55 -14.83
N THR A 194 -18.85 -13.99 -16.09
CA THR A 194 -19.05 -15.39 -16.48
C THR A 194 -17.75 -16.15 -16.75
N ALA A 195 -16.66 -15.43 -17.01
CA ALA A 195 -15.31 -15.98 -17.11
C ALA A 195 -14.25 -14.89 -16.93
N VAL A 196 -13.10 -15.28 -16.41
CA VAL A 196 -11.86 -14.49 -16.40
C VAL A 196 -10.77 -15.31 -17.06
N THR A 197 -9.94 -14.67 -17.89
CA THR A 197 -8.79 -15.30 -18.55
C THR A 197 -7.53 -14.50 -18.27
N GLY A 198 -6.40 -15.20 -18.20
CA GLY A 198 -5.08 -14.61 -18.12
C GLY A 198 -4.61 -14.05 -19.46
N GLY A 199 -3.69 -13.09 -19.43
CA GLY A 199 -2.94 -12.62 -20.59
C GLY A 199 -1.45 -12.82 -20.32
N THR A 200 -0.57 -12.50 -21.28
CA THR A 200 0.88 -12.67 -21.09
C THR A 200 1.37 -12.01 -19.79
N GLY A 201 1.99 -12.80 -18.93
CA GLY A 201 2.49 -12.37 -17.62
C GLY A 201 1.49 -12.46 -16.48
N ILE A 202 0.22 -12.80 -16.76
CA ILE A 202 -0.84 -12.98 -15.77
C ILE A 202 -1.50 -14.33 -16.04
N ASP A 203 -1.19 -15.29 -15.19
CA ASP A 203 -1.82 -16.60 -15.18
C ASP A 203 -3.20 -16.52 -14.53
N SER A 204 -4.15 -17.23 -15.12
CA SER A 204 -5.46 -17.43 -14.55
C SER A 204 -5.88 -18.88 -14.70
N THR A 205 -6.42 -19.48 -13.64
CA THR A 205 -7.01 -20.83 -13.72
C THR A 205 -8.32 -20.88 -14.50
N GLY A 206 -8.85 -19.73 -14.94
CA GLY A 206 -10.12 -19.63 -15.65
C GLY A 206 -11.35 -19.73 -14.72
N GLY A 207 -12.53 -19.51 -15.31
CA GLY A 207 -13.83 -19.68 -14.63
C GLY A 207 -14.31 -18.46 -13.84
N THR A 208 -15.25 -18.69 -12.92
CA THR A 208 -15.94 -17.65 -12.13
C THR A 208 -15.27 -17.35 -10.78
N THR A 209 -14.34 -18.21 -10.35
CA THR A 209 -13.49 -18.00 -9.16
C THR A 209 -12.03 -18.31 -9.49
N PRO A 210 -11.40 -17.56 -10.42
CA PRO A 210 -10.03 -17.82 -10.85
C PRO A 210 -9.03 -17.55 -9.72
N SER A 211 -8.00 -18.38 -9.60
CA SER A 211 -6.73 -17.92 -9.02
C SER A 211 -6.01 -17.09 -10.07
N ILE A 212 -5.53 -15.91 -9.69
CA ILE A 212 -4.77 -15.02 -10.58
C ILE A 212 -3.36 -14.89 -10.01
N THR A 213 -2.36 -15.23 -10.80
CA THR A 213 -0.94 -15.17 -10.42
C THR A 213 -0.14 -14.40 -11.47
N PHE A 214 0.97 -13.81 -11.05
CA PHE A 214 1.92 -13.20 -11.97
C PHE A 214 2.94 -14.26 -12.39
N ASP A 215 3.03 -14.54 -13.69
CA ASP A 215 4.07 -15.42 -14.25
C ASP A 215 5.06 -14.62 -15.09
N ALA A 216 6.18 -14.26 -14.47
CA ALA A 216 7.23 -13.52 -15.14
C ALA A 216 7.92 -14.31 -16.27
N SER A 217 7.77 -15.64 -16.31
CA SER A 217 8.44 -16.49 -17.30
C SER A 217 7.84 -16.36 -18.71
N GLU A 218 6.59 -15.91 -18.80
CA GLU A 218 5.93 -15.61 -20.07
C GLU A 218 6.35 -14.26 -20.67
N LEU A 219 7.03 -13.41 -19.90
CA LEU A 219 7.52 -12.13 -20.38
C LEU A 219 8.78 -12.33 -21.24
N GLY A 220 8.84 -11.65 -22.39
CA GLY A 220 10.03 -11.67 -23.23
C GLY A 220 11.27 -11.10 -22.52
N LEU A 221 12.47 -11.51 -22.97
CA LEU A 221 13.73 -10.98 -22.46
C LEU A 221 13.82 -9.46 -22.70
N GLY A 222 14.01 -8.69 -21.64
CA GLY A 222 14.15 -7.23 -21.70
C GLY A 222 15.51 -6.78 -22.25
N GLY A 223 15.53 -5.57 -22.85
CA GLY A 223 16.76 -4.89 -23.24
C GLY A 223 17.49 -4.24 -22.05
N THR A 224 18.57 -3.50 -22.33
CA THR A 224 19.27 -2.69 -21.31
C THR A 224 18.34 -1.62 -20.76
N LEU A 225 18.19 -1.59 -19.43
CA LEU A 225 17.37 -0.58 -18.76
C LEU A 225 18.00 0.81 -18.87
N ILE A 226 17.18 1.82 -19.12
CA ILE A 226 17.55 3.23 -19.16
C ILE A 226 16.91 4.01 -18.02
N ALA A 227 17.43 5.21 -17.74
CA ALA A 227 17.04 6.00 -16.57
C ALA A 227 15.54 6.37 -16.52
N SER A 228 14.85 6.41 -17.66
CA SER A 228 13.40 6.66 -17.76
C SER A 228 12.54 5.41 -17.59
N ASP A 229 13.13 4.22 -17.58
CA ASP A 229 12.36 2.99 -17.41
C ASP A 229 11.79 2.90 -15.99
N HIS A 230 10.80 2.02 -15.85
CA HIS A 230 10.08 1.83 -14.60
C HIS A 230 10.27 0.41 -14.06
N LEU A 231 10.45 0.32 -12.74
CA LEU A 231 10.34 -0.92 -11.98
C LEU A 231 9.04 -0.90 -11.17
N VAL A 232 8.45 -2.06 -10.91
CA VAL A 232 7.37 -2.20 -9.92
C VAL A 232 8.00 -2.41 -8.56
N ALA A 233 7.63 -1.59 -7.58
CA ALA A 233 8.14 -1.66 -6.22
C ALA A 233 7.00 -1.62 -5.19
N ALA A 234 7.24 -2.23 -4.04
CA ALA A 234 6.43 -2.00 -2.85
C ALA A 234 7.11 -0.91 -2.01
N ASN A 235 6.60 0.31 -2.08
CA ASN A 235 7.14 1.46 -1.35
C ASN A 235 6.23 1.78 -0.15
N GLY A 236 6.71 1.50 1.07
CA GLY A 236 5.95 1.76 2.30
C GLY A 236 4.63 0.97 2.38
N GLY A 237 4.56 -0.22 1.77
CA GLY A 237 3.35 -1.05 1.73
C GLY A 237 2.40 -0.75 0.56
N VAL A 238 2.72 0.23 -0.30
CA VAL A 238 1.96 0.54 -1.52
C VAL A 238 2.70 0.03 -2.74
N SER A 239 2.00 -0.62 -3.67
CA SER A 239 2.57 -0.99 -4.97
C SER A 239 2.59 0.21 -5.90
N ASN A 240 3.77 0.64 -6.34
CA ASN A 240 3.94 1.76 -7.25
C ASN A 240 4.89 1.42 -8.41
N ARG A 241 4.83 2.22 -9.47
CA ARG A 241 5.90 2.23 -10.48
C ARG A 241 6.96 3.25 -10.06
N GLN A 242 8.20 2.81 -9.92
CA GLN A 242 9.35 3.65 -9.59
C GLN A 242 10.18 3.87 -10.86
N VAL A 243 10.45 5.13 -11.23
CA VAL A 243 11.36 5.42 -12.35
C VAL A 243 12.81 5.19 -11.92
N ILE A 244 13.62 4.53 -12.74
CA ILE A 244 14.99 4.12 -12.38
C ILE A 244 15.85 5.32 -11.95
N SER A 245 15.75 6.45 -12.64
CA SER A 245 16.49 7.69 -12.31
C SER A 245 16.18 8.26 -10.92
N SER A 246 15.02 7.93 -10.35
CA SER A 246 14.62 8.41 -9.04
C SER A 246 15.12 7.54 -7.89
N ILE A 247 15.73 6.38 -8.20
CA ILE A 247 16.23 5.44 -7.20
C ILE A 247 17.65 5.85 -6.82
N PRO A 248 17.91 6.33 -5.59
CA PRO A 248 19.25 6.73 -5.18
C PRO A 248 20.17 5.51 -5.11
N LEU A 249 21.38 5.60 -5.66
CA LEU A 249 22.35 4.48 -5.63
C LEU A 249 22.68 4.01 -4.20
N SER A 250 22.52 4.88 -3.19
CA SER A 250 22.78 4.59 -1.78
C SER A 250 21.86 3.53 -1.17
N ILE A 251 20.71 3.23 -1.78
CA ILE A 251 19.81 2.20 -1.24
C ILE A 251 20.21 0.78 -1.65
N PHE A 252 21.12 0.64 -2.62
CA PHE A 252 21.63 -0.65 -3.05
C PHE A 252 22.85 -1.05 -2.20
N ASN A 253 22.95 -2.33 -1.88
CA ASN A 253 24.15 -2.88 -1.26
C ASN A 253 25.30 -2.85 -2.29
N ASN A 254 26.42 -2.24 -1.90
CA ASN A 254 27.58 -2.08 -2.77
C ASN A 254 28.51 -3.32 -2.73
N ASN A 255 28.03 -4.45 -3.22
CA ASN A 255 28.77 -5.71 -3.19
C ASN A 255 29.99 -5.74 -4.12
N LEU A 256 30.04 -4.86 -5.13
CA LEU A 256 31.15 -4.74 -6.08
C LEU A 256 32.09 -3.57 -5.78
N GLY A 257 31.88 -2.87 -4.66
CA GLY A 257 32.79 -1.83 -4.18
C GLY A 257 32.93 -0.62 -5.08
N TRP A 258 31.89 -0.26 -5.86
CA TRP A 258 31.91 0.94 -6.68
C TRP A 258 32.01 2.19 -5.80
N THR A 259 32.97 3.05 -6.09
CA THR A 259 33.26 4.24 -5.30
C THR A 259 32.52 5.45 -5.87
N THR A 260 32.10 6.39 -5.03
CA THR A 260 31.28 7.57 -5.41
C THR A 260 32.11 8.75 -5.95
N ASN A 261 33.42 8.57 -6.09
CA ASN A 261 34.35 9.57 -6.59
C ASN A 261 34.24 9.73 -8.11
N VAL A 262 34.14 10.98 -8.54
CA VAL A 262 34.23 11.39 -9.95
C VAL A 262 35.70 11.28 -10.38
N GLY A 263 36.20 10.08 -10.71
CA GLY A 263 37.53 9.88 -11.31
C GLY A 263 38.19 8.52 -11.03
N ASP A 264 39.25 8.21 -11.81
CA ASP A 264 39.89 6.89 -11.88
C ASP A 264 40.95 6.59 -10.80
N ILE A 265 41.30 7.58 -9.96
CA ILE A 265 42.42 7.47 -9.01
C ILE A 265 41.93 6.85 -7.69
N THR A 266 42.42 5.66 -7.38
CA THR A 266 42.08 4.90 -6.14
C THR A 266 43.05 5.16 -4.97
N GLY A 267 44.18 5.85 -5.20
CA GLY A 267 45.11 6.30 -4.15
C GLY A 267 46.38 7.00 -4.68
N VAL A 268 47.05 7.78 -3.83
CA VAL A 268 48.36 8.43 -4.10
C VAL A 268 49.28 8.24 -2.89
N ASN A 269 50.49 7.68 -3.10
CA ASN A 269 51.50 7.52 -2.06
C ASN A 269 52.69 8.47 -2.30
N ILE A 270 53.00 9.33 -1.33
CA ILE A 270 54.15 10.26 -1.37
C ILE A 270 55.07 9.95 -0.18
N THR A 271 56.28 9.46 -0.46
CA THR A 271 57.31 9.18 0.55
C THR A 271 58.37 10.27 0.52
N ALA A 272 58.52 11.03 1.62
CA ALA A 272 59.56 12.04 1.74
C ALA A 272 60.94 11.37 1.94
N GLY A 273 61.94 11.74 1.12
CA GLY A 273 63.32 11.27 1.25
C GLY A 273 64.13 12.00 2.34
N THR A 274 65.40 11.64 2.51
CA THR A 274 66.29 12.24 3.53
C THR A 274 66.40 13.76 3.34
N GLY A 275 66.00 14.54 4.34
CA GLY A 275 66.01 16.01 4.30
C GLY A 275 64.68 16.66 3.90
N LEU A 276 63.69 15.88 3.43
CA LEU A 276 62.32 16.34 3.22
C LEU A 276 61.41 15.83 4.36
N SER A 277 60.46 16.66 4.82
CA SER A 277 59.45 16.29 5.81
C SER A 277 58.03 16.59 5.31
N GLY A 278 57.06 15.76 5.74
CA GLY A 278 55.63 15.90 5.40
C GLY A 278 55.00 14.71 4.66
N SER A 279 55.05 13.50 5.23
CA SER A 279 54.40 12.31 4.66
C SER A 279 52.92 12.21 5.06
N VAL A 280 52.02 12.05 4.08
CA VAL A 280 50.59 11.78 4.30
C VAL A 280 50.12 10.75 3.27
N ASN A 281 49.36 9.76 3.72
CA ASN A 281 48.64 8.83 2.84
C ASN A 281 47.17 9.29 2.74
N THR A 282 46.65 9.48 1.54
CA THR A 282 45.26 9.95 1.32
C THR A 282 44.56 9.01 0.35
N ALA A 283 43.41 8.46 0.78
CA ALA A 283 42.46 7.82 -0.13
C ALA A 283 41.64 8.89 -0.87
N SER A 284 41.02 8.52 -2.00
CA SER A 284 40.44 9.42 -3.02
C SER A 284 39.88 10.77 -2.52
N GLY A 285 40.14 11.84 -3.26
CA GLY A 285 39.62 13.18 -2.98
C GLY A 285 40.59 14.27 -3.42
N GLN A 286 40.22 15.54 -3.19
CA GLN A 286 41.13 16.67 -3.40
C GLN A 286 42.22 16.65 -2.32
N HIS A 287 43.49 16.68 -2.73
CA HIS A 287 44.65 16.65 -1.82
C HIS A 287 45.62 17.79 -2.13
N THR A 288 46.18 18.40 -1.09
CA THR A 288 47.22 19.44 -1.17
C THR A 288 48.20 19.25 -0.01
N GLN A 289 49.49 19.08 -0.31
CA GLN A 289 50.56 18.88 0.69
C GLN A 289 51.78 19.75 0.36
N THR A 290 52.37 20.35 1.39
CA THR A 290 53.65 21.07 1.32
C THR A 290 54.78 20.18 1.83
N LEU A 291 55.83 19.95 1.04
CA LEU A 291 57.04 19.27 1.50
C LEU A 291 58.04 20.32 1.99
N SER A 292 58.51 20.18 3.23
CA SER A 292 59.48 21.10 3.83
C SER A 292 60.89 20.49 3.78
N VAL A 293 61.91 21.31 3.53
CA VAL A 293 63.31 20.90 3.71
C VAL A 293 63.73 21.17 5.16
N ASN A 294 64.05 20.13 5.92
CA ASN A 294 64.49 20.29 7.30
C ASN A 294 65.99 20.66 7.34
N ALA A 295 66.30 21.91 7.65
CA ALA A 295 67.66 22.43 7.77
C ALA A 295 68.38 22.04 9.09
N SER A 296 67.76 21.29 9.99
CA SER A 296 68.37 20.78 11.24
C SER A 296 69.34 19.61 11.01
N GLN A 297 70.10 19.60 9.92
CA GLN A 297 71.16 18.60 9.73
C GLN A 297 72.46 19.10 10.39
N THR A 298 73.01 18.28 11.30
CA THR A 298 74.17 18.62 12.11
C THR A 298 75.45 18.85 11.31
N GLN A 299 75.49 18.45 10.04
CA GLN A 299 76.64 18.61 9.15
C GLN A 299 76.16 18.69 7.71
N ILE A 300 76.24 19.86 7.08
CA ILE A 300 76.19 19.92 5.62
C ILE A 300 77.55 19.44 5.12
N THR A 301 77.65 18.15 4.81
CA THR A 301 78.91 17.50 4.41
C THR A 301 79.33 17.82 2.96
N ALA A 302 78.47 18.46 2.16
CA ALA A 302 78.82 19.04 0.87
C ALA A 302 77.82 20.14 0.46
N VAL A 303 78.32 21.35 0.16
CA VAL A 303 77.55 22.47 -0.44
C VAL A 303 77.97 22.80 -1.88
N GLY A 304 78.93 22.07 -2.46
CA GLY A 304 79.56 22.47 -3.72
C GLY A 304 80.34 23.79 -3.55
N THR A 305 80.25 24.71 -4.52
CA THR A 305 80.85 26.05 -4.45
C THR A 305 79.93 27.00 -3.68
N LEU A 306 80.38 27.50 -2.53
CA LEU A 306 79.66 28.53 -1.78
C LEU A 306 80.16 29.93 -2.21
N ALA A 307 79.31 30.70 -2.90
CA ALA A 307 79.67 32.02 -3.41
C ALA A 307 79.79 33.10 -2.31
N ALA A 308 79.03 32.96 -1.22
CA ALA A 308 79.12 33.84 -0.06
C ALA A 308 78.64 33.11 1.21
N LEU A 309 79.28 33.41 2.34
CA LEU A 309 78.87 32.96 3.67
C LEU A 309 78.65 34.19 4.55
N ASN A 310 77.39 34.48 4.90
CA ASN A 310 77.05 35.50 5.90
C ASN A 310 76.64 34.78 7.19
N MET A 311 77.44 34.92 8.25
CA MET A 311 77.15 34.33 9.55
C MET A 311 77.40 35.34 10.67
N GLY A 312 76.54 35.33 11.68
CA GLY A 312 76.63 36.21 12.86
C GLY A 312 77.61 35.73 13.94
N GLY A 313 78.54 34.82 13.62
CA GLY A 313 79.43 34.17 14.59
C GLY A 313 80.82 33.85 14.03
N ASN A 314 81.64 33.17 14.84
CA ASN A 314 83.03 32.84 14.49
C ASN A 314 83.10 31.69 13.48
N ILE A 315 84.11 31.74 12.61
CA ILE A 315 84.53 30.60 11.78
C ILE A 315 85.64 29.86 12.53
N ASP A 316 85.37 28.64 12.97
CA ASP A 316 86.40 27.71 13.45
C ASP A 316 86.88 26.83 12.30
N LEU A 317 88.13 27.00 11.91
CA LEU A 317 88.77 26.25 10.82
C LEU A 317 89.48 24.99 11.33
N ASN A 318 89.61 24.77 12.64
CA ASN A 318 90.41 23.71 13.25
C ASN A 318 91.82 23.63 12.64
N THR A 319 92.19 22.48 12.08
CA THR A 319 93.46 22.23 11.39
C THR A 319 93.44 22.58 9.91
N ASN A 320 92.34 23.16 9.39
CA ASN A 320 92.22 23.49 7.98
C ASN A 320 92.86 24.83 7.66
N ASN A 321 93.50 24.87 6.49
CA ASN A 321 94.11 26.08 5.97
C ASN A 321 93.06 26.96 5.29
N ILE A 322 93.15 28.29 5.49
CA ILE A 322 92.66 29.24 4.49
C ILE A 322 93.67 29.20 3.34
N ILE A 323 93.52 28.27 2.40
CA ILE A 323 94.34 28.22 1.19
C ILE A 323 93.79 29.30 0.26
N ALA A 324 94.20 30.52 0.52
CA ALA A 324 93.78 31.69 -0.21
C ALA A 324 94.61 31.79 -1.50
N GLY A 325 93.99 31.42 -2.62
CA GLY A 325 94.34 32.01 -3.92
C GLY A 325 93.89 33.48 -4.04
N GLY A 326 93.28 34.05 -2.99
CA GLY A 326 92.81 35.44 -2.91
C GLY A 326 93.00 36.03 -1.52
N THR A 327 93.28 37.32 -1.43
CA THR A 327 93.67 38.06 -0.22
C THR A 327 92.76 37.80 0.99
N ALA A 328 93.35 37.41 2.13
CA ALA A 328 92.68 37.48 3.43
C ALA A 328 92.95 38.85 4.06
N SER A 329 91.90 39.66 4.24
CA SER A 329 91.99 40.97 4.89
C SER A 329 91.58 40.87 6.35
N PHE A 330 92.53 41.03 7.27
CA PHE A 330 92.26 41.05 8.71
C PHE A 330 92.25 42.50 9.21
N THR A 331 91.17 42.94 9.85
CA THR A 331 91.05 44.31 10.41
C THR A 331 91.89 44.48 11.68
N THR A 332 92.05 43.44 12.50
CA THR A 332 92.89 43.46 13.72
C THR A 332 93.31 42.04 14.10
N ILE A 333 94.57 41.84 14.48
CA ILE A 333 95.09 40.58 15.05
C ILE A 333 95.40 40.86 16.53
N THR A 334 94.46 40.54 17.43
CA THR A 334 94.53 40.98 18.85
C THR A 334 95.24 39.97 19.77
N ALA A 335 95.44 38.72 19.36
CA ALA A 335 96.00 37.68 20.23
C ALA A 335 96.72 36.57 19.45
N SER A 336 97.75 36.93 18.68
CA SER A 336 98.61 35.92 18.04
C SER A 336 99.88 35.68 18.86
N LEU A 337 100.21 34.41 19.13
CA LEU A 337 101.52 34.00 19.67
C LEU A 337 102.67 34.28 18.67
N GLY A 338 102.35 34.55 17.40
CA GLY A 338 103.29 35.02 16.38
C GLY A 338 102.62 35.15 15.01
N VAL A 339 102.95 36.20 14.24
CA VAL A 339 102.42 36.40 12.88
C VAL A 339 102.88 35.30 11.92
N ILE A 340 104.09 34.75 12.14
CA ILE A 340 104.62 33.55 11.50
C ILE A 340 105.40 32.75 12.54
N GLN A 341 105.11 31.46 12.69
CA GLN A 341 105.90 30.53 13.52
C GLN A 341 106.37 29.35 12.66
N GLY A 342 107.66 28.99 12.78
CA GLY A 342 108.17 27.68 12.32
C GLY A 342 108.32 27.46 10.81
N ALA A 343 108.34 28.50 9.98
CA ALA A 343 108.37 28.32 8.53
C ALA A 343 109.80 28.38 7.94
N THR A 344 110.19 27.35 7.17
CA THR A 344 111.48 27.29 6.46
C THR A 344 111.45 28.28 5.27
N ASN A 345 112.47 29.13 5.13
CA ASN A 345 112.60 30.12 4.04
C ASN A 345 111.45 31.14 3.91
N SER A 346 110.74 31.46 5.00
CA SER A 346 109.61 32.41 4.95
C SER A 346 110.04 33.86 5.19
N ALA A 347 109.44 34.77 4.43
CA ALA A 347 109.66 36.21 4.56
C ALA A 347 108.36 36.92 5.00
N ASN A 348 108.46 37.74 6.03
CA ASN A 348 107.45 38.74 6.33
C ASN A 348 107.71 39.95 5.41
N VAL A 349 106.81 40.23 4.46
CA VAL A 349 106.93 41.39 3.58
C VAL A 349 106.03 42.50 4.10
N PHE A 350 106.63 43.59 4.60
CA PHE A 350 105.91 44.80 4.96
C PHE A 350 106.01 45.80 3.81
N SER A 351 104.88 46.12 3.17
CA SER A 351 104.81 47.16 2.14
C SER A 351 103.67 48.14 2.42
N GLY A 352 103.89 49.42 2.14
CA GLY A 352 102.85 50.44 2.14
C GLY A 352 101.90 50.39 0.93
N GLY A 353 102.04 49.40 0.03
CA GLY A 353 101.20 49.27 -1.16
C GLY A 353 100.95 47.82 -1.58
N SER A 354 100.26 47.63 -2.71
CA SER A 354 99.89 46.30 -3.25
C SER A 354 101.07 45.52 -3.88
N THR A 355 102.30 46.00 -3.77
CA THR A 355 103.51 45.35 -4.36
C THR A 355 104.64 45.37 -3.35
N THR A 356 105.62 44.47 -3.48
CA THR A 356 106.76 44.40 -2.55
C THR A 356 107.83 45.48 -2.78
N ILE A 357 107.58 46.44 -3.67
CA ILE A 357 108.58 47.38 -4.21
C ILE A 357 108.72 48.63 -3.32
N LEU A 358 107.64 49.05 -2.67
CA LEU A 358 107.65 50.18 -1.75
C LEU A 358 107.79 49.67 -0.32
N GLY A 359 108.74 50.21 0.45
CA GLY A 359 108.87 49.88 1.87
C GLY A 359 107.63 50.29 2.67
N ALA A 360 107.47 49.70 3.85
CA ALA A 360 106.51 50.16 4.85
C ALA A 360 107.22 50.89 5.99
N ASN A 361 106.50 51.80 6.64
CA ASN A 361 106.91 52.29 7.95
C ASN A 361 106.68 51.17 8.96
N ILE A 362 107.77 50.65 9.51
CA ILE A 362 107.70 49.71 10.63
C ILE A 362 107.90 50.53 11.90
N VAL A 363 106.83 50.66 12.70
CA VAL A 363 106.90 51.25 14.02
C VAL A 363 106.81 50.12 15.03
N LEU A 364 107.90 49.95 15.79
CA LEU A 364 107.99 48.92 16.83
C LEU A 364 107.94 49.63 18.18
N TYR A 365 106.92 49.30 18.97
CA TYR A 365 106.82 49.75 20.36
C TYR A 365 107.20 48.57 21.25
N GLY A 366 108.21 48.77 22.10
CA GLY A 366 108.47 47.90 23.23
C GLY A 366 107.87 48.52 24.49
N GLU A 367 107.34 47.70 25.38
CA GLU A 367 106.99 48.11 26.73
C GLU A 367 108.27 48.17 27.60
N SER A 368 108.42 49.21 28.42
CA SER A 368 109.61 49.42 29.26
C SER A 368 109.77 48.28 30.27
N HIS A 369 110.89 47.53 30.31
CA HIS A 369 111.07 46.58 31.42
C HIS A 369 112.51 46.20 31.83
N LEU A 370 112.64 45.93 33.14
CA LEU A 370 113.84 45.59 33.90
C LEU A 370 114.36 44.14 33.69
N SER A 371 113.76 43.34 32.80
CA SER A 371 114.00 41.87 32.72
C SER A 371 114.25 41.30 31.30
N GLN A 372 114.66 42.12 30.33
CA GLN A 372 115.06 41.71 28.96
C GLN A 372 114.02 40.96 28.10
N ALA A 373 112.78 40.77 28.57
CA ALA A 373 111.85 39.85 27.93
C ALA A 373 111.16 40.41 26.65
N HIS A 374 111.24 41.72 26.39
CA HIS A 374 110.46 42.36 25.31
C HIS A 374 111.22 43.52 24.65
N ASP A 375 112.55 43.45 24.65
CA ASP A 375 113.37 44.37 23.86
C ASP A 375 113.23 44.03 22.37
N ILE A 376 113.30 45.04 21.51
CA ILE A 376 113.43 44.79 20.07
C ILE A 376 114.81 44.19 19.85
N GLU A 377 114.85 42.91 19.49
CA GLU A 377 116.08 42.17 19.29
C GLU A 377 116.11 41.52 17.91
N PHE A 378 117.25 41.66 17.26
CA PHE A 378 117.59 40.92 16.07
C PHE A 378 118.61 39.85 16.48
N ARG A 379 118.19 38.59 16.43
CA ARG A 379 119.01 37.44 16.84
C ARG A 379 119.43 36.60 15.64
N ASN A 380 120.61 36.01 15.74
CA ASN A 380 121.00 34.84 14.97
C ASN A 380 121.02 33.65 15.93
N ASN A 381 120.03 32.76 15.77
CA ASN A 381 119.76 31.68 16.73
C ASN A 381 119.63 32.24 18.16
N THR A 382 120.42 31.75 19.12
CA THR A 382 120.41 32.23 20.51
C THR A 382 121.19 33.52 20.72
N THR A 383 121.95 34.00 19.72
CA THR A 383 122.85 35.15 19.86
C THR A 383 122.20 36.44 19.39
N VAL A 384 122.13 37.47 20.26
CA VAL A 384 121.67 38.82 19.88
C VAL A 384 122.74 39.53 19.06
N LYS A 385 122.33 40.13 17.94
CA LYS A 385 123.21 40.89 17.04
C LYS A 385 122.94 42.39 17.08
N MET A 386 121.67 42.78 17.25
CA MET A 386 121.28 44.17 17.42
C MET A 386 120.13 44.23 18.42
N PHE A 387 120.14 45.20 19.31
CA PHE A 387 119.03 45.42 20.23
C PHE A 387 118.91 46.87 20.68
N TRP A 388 117.68 47.28 20.98
CA TRP A 388 117.40 48.53 21.69
C TRP A 388 117.23 48.21 23.18
N ASN A 389 118.07 48.79 24.04
CA ASN A 389 117.87 48.76 25.48
C ASN A 389 117.36 50.13 25.95
N ASN A 390 116.09 50.16 26.36
CA ASN A 390 115.43 51.40 26.73
C ASN A 390 115.94 51.98 28.06
N ASN A 391 116.39 51.15 29.00
CA ASN A 391 116.82 51.57 30.34
C ASN A 391 118.05 52.49 30.30
N ILE A 392 118.97 52.21 29.39
CA ILE A 392 120.13 53.07 29.12
C ILE A 392 119.99 53.87 27.82
N SER A 393 118.78 53.86 27.22
CA SER A 393 118.47 54.48 25.93
C SER A 393 119.56 54.19 24.87
N ARG A 394 120.05 52.95 24.85
CA ARG A 394 121.20 52.56 24.05
C ARG A 394 120.79 51.55 23.00
N PHE A 395 120.92 51.96 21.75
CA PHE A 395 120.99 51.04 20.63
C PHE A 395 122.37 50.37 20.63
N THR A 396 122.39 49.04 20.72
CA THR A 396 123.64 48.27 20.74
C THR A 396 123.71 47.37 19.52
N VAL A 397 124.80 47.46 18.77
CA VAL A 397 125.16 46.49 17.74
C VAL A 397 126.34 45.67 18.24
N VAL A 398 126.20 44.35 18.19
CA VAL A 398 127.24 43.40 18.61
C VAL A 398 127.92 42.87 17.36
N GLY A 399 129.07 43.46 17.02
CA GLY A 399 129.85 43.13 15.83
C GLY A 399 130.34 44.38 15.10
N GLU A 400 130.57 44.24 13.79
CA GLU A 400 130.97 45.34 12.92
C GLU A 400 129.75 46.16 12.47
N VAL A 401 129.90 47.49 12.49
CA VAL A 401 128.93 48.42 11.91
C VAL A 401 129.60 49.09 10.72
N ALA A 402 129.15 48.77 9.50
CA ALA A 402 129.56 49.46 8.28
C ALA A 402 128.50 50.50 7.91
N LEU A 403 128.91 51.78 7.82
CA LEU A 403 128.05 52.89 7.43
C LEU A 403 128.60 53.47 6.12
N MET A 404 127.78 53.47 5.06
CA MET A 404 128.18 53.96 3.73
C MET A 404 127.73 55.41 3.47
N GLY A 405 127.49 56.20 4.52
CA GLY A 405 126.96 57.56 4.40
C GLY A 405 127.39 58.48 5.56
N VAL A 406 127.01 59.76 5.47
CA VAL A 406 127.39 60.78 6.46
C VAL A 406 126.59 60.59 7.75
N ILE A 407 127.31 60.47 8.87
CA ILE A 407 126.72 60.60 10.21
C ILE A 407 126.59 62.10 10.50
N ARG A 408 125.35 62.62 10.54
CA ARG A 408 125.08 64.02 10.92
C ARG A 408 124.61 64.06 12.36
N GLY A 409 125.42 64.61 13.27
CA GLY A 409 124.97 64.98 14.61
C GLY A 409 124.13 66.25 14.56
N THR A 410 123.14 66.38 15.44
CA THR A 410 122.48 67.67 15.70
C THR A 410 123.41 68.53 16.57
N SER A 411 123.29 69.86 16.50
CA SER A 411 124.24 70.85 17.06
C SER A 411 124.51 70.79 18.57
N THR A 412 123.94 69.82 19.28
CA THR A 412 124.04 69.62 20.73
C THR A 412 124.62 68.25 21.12
N GLN A 413 124.99 67.40 20.17
CA GLN A 413 125.52 66.05 20.46
C GLN A 413 126.83 65.78 19.71
N SER A 414 127.88 65.51 20.47
CA SER A 414 129.20 65.09 19.95
C SER A 414 129.20 63.58 19.71
N LEU A 415 129.79 63.14 18.59
CA LEU A 415 130.11 61.73 18.38
C LEU A 415 131.25 61.36 19.34
N VAL A 416 130.92 60.62 20.41
CA VAL A 416 131.92 60.11 21.34
C VAL A 416 132.35 58.71 20.89
N ILE A 417 133.56 58.62 20.35
CA ILE A 417 134.23 57.34 20.08
C ILE A 417 135.15 57.07 21.27
N SER A 418 134.75 56.17 22.15
CA SER A 418 135.57 55.74 23.28
C SER A 418 135.94 54.27 23.14
N GLY A 419 137.18 53.92 23.50
CA GLY A 419 137.57 52.53 23.66
C GLY A 419 136.85 51.92 24.86
N GLY A 420 136.24 50.75 24.70
CA GLY A 420 135.63 50.00 25.80
C GLY A 420 136.68 49.66 26.87
N SER A 421 136.25 49.45 28.11
CA SER A 421 137.10 49.30 29.32
C SER A 421 137.94 48.01 29.39
N VAL A 422 138.49 47.55 28.26
CA VAL A 422 139.49 46.48 28.23
C VAL A 422 140.86 47.17 28.21
N GLN A 423 141.54 47.11 29.34
CA GLN A 423 142.86 47.65 29.61
C GLN A 423 143.84 47.35 28.45
N GLY A 424 144.42 48.40 27.84
CA GLY A 424 145.70 48.28 27.14
C GLY A 424 145.78 48.55 25.63
N LEU A 425 144.69 48.91 24.94
CA LEU A 425 144.77 49.31 23.53
C LEU A 425 143.90 50.55 23.28
N GLY A 426 144.53 51.70 22.99
CA GLY A 426 143.81 52.93 22.64
C GLY A 426 142.91 52.69 21.42
N GLY A 427 141.68 53.22 21.46
CA GLY A 427 140.82 53.22 20.29
C GLY A 427 141.50 53.97 19.15
N ASN A 428 141.97 53.23 18.14
CA ASN A 428 142.62 53.81 16.97
C ASN A 428 141.54 54.38 16.05
N ILE A 429 141.33 55.69 16.10
CA ILE A 429 140.57 56.38 15.06
C ILE A 429 141.51 56.59 13.88
N VAL A 430 141.38 55.76 12.85
CA VAL A 430 142.08 55.97 11.58
C VAL A 430 141.17 56.81 10.69
N MET A 431 141.36 58.13 10.74
CA MET A 431 140.71 59.04 9.81
C MET A 431 141.53 59.11 8.53
N PHE A 432 140.98 58.59 7.43
CA PHE A 432 141.54 58.83 6.11
C PHE A 432 140.95 60.15 5.57
N GLY A 433 141.73 61.22 5.62
CA GLY A 433 141.40 62.46 4.92
C GLY A 433 141.85 62.39 3.47
N GLU A 434 141.00 62.78 2.54
CA GLU A 434 141.41 63.02 1.15
C GLU A 434 142.24 64.32 1.12
N SER A 435 143.41 64.32 0.48
CA SER A 435 144.32 65.48 0.49
C SER A 435 143.68 66.69 -0.21
N HIS A 436 143.22 67.68 0.55
CA HIS A 436 142.72 68.95 0.00
C HIS A 436 143.77 70.07 0.14
N SER A 437 143.97 70.80 -0.97
CA SER A 437 145.15 71.63 -1.28
C SER A 437 145.17 73.03 -0.67
N THR A 438 144.27 73.36 0.26
CA THR A 438 144.24 74.68 0.91
C THR A 438 144.09 74.52 2.42
N LYS A 439 145.23 74.36 3.09
CA LYS A 439 145.36 74.22 4.55
C LYS A 439 144.82 75.46 5.26
N ALA A 440 143.73 75.30 5.99
CA ALA A 440 143.50 76.11 7.19
C ALA A 440 142.65 75.45 8.28
N LYS A 441 141.82 74.42 8.02
CA LYS A 441 140.93 73.87 9.06
C LYS A 441 140.55 72.38 8.93
N ASP A 442 141.49 71.49 8.60
CA ASP A 442 141.21 70.05 8.57
C ASP A 442 141.92 69.32 9.71
N ILE A 443 141.11 68.58 10.48
CA ILE A 443 141.40 67.75 11.66
C ILE A 443 141.83 68.54 12.91
N GLY A 444 140.85 68.82 13.77
CA GLY A 444 141.03 69.17 15.17
C GLY A 444 140.32 68.15 16.05
#